data_AF-C9MWH3-F1
#
_entry.id   AF-C9MWH3-F1
#
_cell.length_a   1.000
_cell.length_b   1.000
_cell.length_c   1.000
_cell.angle_alpha   90.00
_cell.angle_beta   90.00
_cell.angle_gamma   90.00
#
_symmetry.space_group_name_H-M   'P 1'
#
loop_
_entity.id
_entity.type
_entity.pdbx_description
1 polymer ?
#
loop_
_entity_poly.entity_id
_entity_poly.type
_entity_poly.pdbx_seq_one_letter_code
_entity_poly.pdbx_strand_id
1 'polypeptide(L)'
;MALDDVMWTFSKKIYESTEEFNKDIKAYYDQMREYVDREWNPDEVAVKQSEIYVYYEAWIKGKEDLLENETTDEEELSEEYADDGYFQVDVRALLKADNGKYFTNLELITKVHNQQANKELGDHVFFEGMDSDNEIDGIPVFYVACGS
;
A
#
# COMPACT_ATOMS: atom_id res chain seq x y z
N MET A 1 -10.70 -8.67 -4.75
CA MET A 1 -11.05 -7.23 -4.84
C MET A 1 -10.75 -6.73 -6.26
N ALA A 2 -11.19 -5.54 -6.68
CA ALA A 2 -10.77 -5.00 -7.99
C ALA A 2 -9.24 -4.71 -8.07
N LEU A 3 -8.55 -4.69 -6.93
CA LEU A 3 -7.10 -4.54 -6.85
C LEU A 3 -6.31 -5.84 -7.05
N ASP A 4 -6.91 -7.03 -6.95
CA ASP A 4 -6.18 -8.31 -7.11
C ASP A 4 -5.59 -8.48 -8.52
N ASP A 5 -6.07 -7.68 -9.48
CA ASP A 5 -5.66 -7.71 -10.88
C ASP A 5 -4.77 -6.50 -11.26
N VAL A 6 -4.35 -5.70 -10.28
CA VAL A 6 -3.50 -4.53 -10.50
C VAL A 6 -2.03 -4.91 -10.42
N MET A 7 -1.25 -4.50 -11.42
CA MET A 7 0.17 -4.75 -11.46
C MET A 7 0.95 -3.48 -11.15
N TRP A 8 1.78 -3.56 -10.11
CA TRP A 8 2.55 -2.41 -9.68
C TRP A 8 3.80 -2.85 -8.91
N THR A 9 4.83 -2.02 -8.97
CA THR A 9 6.05 -2.19 -8.16
C THR A 9 6.19 -0.97 -7.26
N PHE A 10 6.27 -1.19 -5.96
CA PHE A 10 6.52 -0.14 -4.98
C PHE A 10 7.90 0.48 -5.18
N SER A 11 8.01 1.77 -4.84
CA SER A 11 9.21 2.57 -5.04
C SER A 11 9.31 3.61 -3.94
N LYS A 12 10.46 4.26 -3.82
CA LYS A 12 10.65 5.37 -2.86
C LYS A 12 10.04 6.70 -3.32
N LYS A 13 9.40 6.74 -4.49
CA LYS A 13 8.78 7.95 -5.04
C LYS A 13 7.47 8.22 -4.30
N ILE A 14 7.36 9.39 -3.68
CA ILE A 14 6.10 9.88 -3.12
C ILE A 14 5.33 10.61 -4.21
N TYR A 15 4.06 10.27 -4.39
CA TYR A 15 3.18 10.92 -5.36
C TYR A 15 2.28 11.93 -4.66
N GLU A 16 2.42 13.21 -5.02
CA GLU A 16 1.56 14.28 -4.50
C GLU A 16 0.19 14.34 -5.20
N SER A 17 0.05 13.66 -6.35
CA SER A 17 -1.20 13.61 -7.10
C SER A 17 -1.42 12.24 -7.74
N THR A 18 -2.69 11.84 -7.81
CA THR A 18 -3.11 10.64 -8.53
C THR A 18 -2.88 10.76 -10.04
N GLU A 19 -2.83 11.99 -10.60
CA GLU A 19 -2.50 12.18 -12.02
C GLU A 19 -1.07 11.72 -12.34
N GLU A 20 -0.10 12.07 -11.49
CA GLU A 20 1.28 11.65 -11.66
C GLU A 20 1.43 10.14 -11.49
N PHE A 21 0.82 9.56 -10.45
CA PHE A 21 0.81 8.12 -10.24
C PHE A 21 0.20 7.39 -11.45
N ASN A 22 -0.92 7.90 -11.97
CA ASN A 22 -1.60 7.30 -13.11
C ASN A 22 -0.74 7.29 -14.39
N LYS A 23 0.16 8.27 -14.56
CA LYS A 23 1.11 8.28 -15.69
C LYS A 23 2.12 7.14 -15.55
N ASP A 24 2.65 6.94 -14.36
CA ASP A 24 3.69 5.94 -14.12
C ASP A 24 3.13 4.51 -14.16
N ILE A 25 1.97 4.25 -13.56
CA ILE A 25 1.34 2.92 -13.66
C ILE A 25 0.91 2.59 -15.09
N LYS A 26 0.44 3.56 -15.89
CA LYS A 26 0.18 3.34 -17.32
C LYS A 26 1.45 3.00 -18.08
N ALA A 27 2.53 3.73 -17.84
CA ALA A 27 3.82 3.43 -18.47
C ALA A 27 4.32 2.03 -18.09
N TYR A 28 4.09 1.59 -16.85
CA TYR A 28 4.40 0.24 -16.40
C TYR A 28 3.57 -0.82 -17.16
N TYR A 29 2.25 -0.65 -17.27
CA TYR A 29 1.40 -1.55 -18.07
C TYR A 29 1.80 -1.60 -19.55
N ASP A 30 2.16 -0.46 -20.16
CA ASP A 30 2.64 -0.41 -21.54
C ASP A 30 3.95 -1.20 -21.73
N GLN A 31 4.85 -1.18 -20.75
CA GLN A 31 6.08 -1.98 -20.77
C GLN A 31 5.81 -3.48 -20.57
N MET A 32 4.81 -3.82 -19.74
CA MET A 32 4.45 -5.20 -19.42
C MET A 32 3.44 -5.81 -20.41
N ARG A 33 3.03 -5.07 -21.44
CA ARG A 33 1.94 -5.44 -22.36
C ARG A 33 2.14 -6.78 -23.08
N GLU A 34 3.39 -7.22 -23.28
CA GLU A 34 3.68 -8.53 -23.87
C GLU A 34 3.44 -9.69 -22.89
N TYR A 35 3.38 -9.41 -21.59
CA TYR A 35 3.22 -10.40 -20.52
C TYR A 35 1.81 -10.36 -19.88
N VAL A 36 1.04 -9.32 -20.19
CA VAL A 36 -0.20 -8.97 -19.47
C VAL A 36 -1.31 -8.71 -20.47
N ASP A 37 -2.34 -9.56 -20.48
CA ASP A 37 -3.52 -9.43 -21.32
C ASP A 37 -4.68 -8.75 -20.57
N ARG A 38 -4.39 -7.60 -19.92
CA ARG A 38 -5.36 -6.82 -19.15
C ARG A 38 -5.07 -5.33 -19.23
N GLU A 39 -6.13 -4.52 -19.25
CA GLU A 39 -6.04 -3.07 -19.28
C GLU A 39 -6.13 -2.48 -17.87
N TRP A 40 -5.31 -1.46 -17.60
CA TRP A 40 -5.41 -0.69 -16.37
C TRP A 40 -6.70 0.15 -16.37
N ASN A 41 -7.58 -0.09 -15.39
CA ASN A 41 -8.81 0.68 -15.18
C ASN A 41 -8.73 1.51 -13.88
N PRO A 42 -8.39 2.81 -13.97
CA PRO A 42 -8.20 3.66 -12.79
C PRO A 42 -9.50 3.99 -12.05
N ASP A 43 -10.64 3.98 -12.74
CA ASP A 43 -11.93 4.50 -12.25
C ASP A 43 -12.82 3.41 -11.64
N GLU A 44 -12.41 2.14 -11.72
CA GLU A 44 -13.13 1.04 -11.09
C GLU A 44 -13.16 1.20 -9.57
N VAL A 45 -14.31 0.87 -8.97
CA VAL A 45 -14.48 0.94 -7.53
C VAL A 45 -13.80 -0.25 -6.87
N ALA A 46 -12.69 0.01 -6.17
CA ALA A 46 -11.92 -0.99 -5.44
C ALA A 46 -12.64 -1.44 -4.16
N VAL A 47 -13.05 -0.47 -3.34
CA VAL A 47 -13.70 -0.72 -2.05
C VAL A 47 -14.84 0.26 -1.83
N LYS A 48 -16.05 -0.26 -1.55
CA LYS A 48 -17.27 0.54 -1.31
C LYS A 48 -17.40 0.98 0.15
N GLN A 49 -16.34 1.57 0.70
CA GLN A 49 -16.28 2.07 2.07
C GLN A 49 -15.58 3.42 2.10
N SER A 50 -15.96 4.29 3.04
CA SER A 50 -15.37 5.62 3.18
C SER A 50 -14.04 5.61 3.93
N GLU A 51 -13.82 4.60 4.76
CA GLU A 51 -12.62 4.42 5.57
C GLU A 51 -12.26 2.92 5.57
N ILE A 52 -10.96 2.62 5.52
CA ILE A 52 -10.41 1.27 5.61
C ILE A 52 -9.12 1.29 6.42
N TYR A 53 -8.78 0.18 7.04
CA TYR A 53 -7.42 -0.08 7.47
C TYR A 53 -6.67 -0.87 6.40
N VAL A 54 -5.42 -0.51 6.17
CA VAL A 54 -4.48 -1.33 5.41
C VAL A 54 -3.34 -1.76 6.32
N TYR A 55 -3.03 -3.06 6.31
CA TYR A 55 -1.86 -3.64 6.94
C TYR A 55 -0.83 -3.98 5.87
N TYR A 56 0.43 -3.75 6.18
CA TYR A 56 1.53 -4.17 5.33
C TYR A 56 2.79 -4.37 6.17
N GLU A 57 3.62 -5.31 5.74
CA GLU A 57 4.93 -5.53 6.36
C GLU A 57 5.94 -4.51 5.81
N ALA A 58 6.76 -3.95 6.69
CA ALA A 58 7.80 -3.03 6.30
C ALA A 58 8.97 -3.02 7.29
N TRP A 59 10.13 -2.62 6.79
CA TRP A 59 11.33 -2.38 7.58
C TRP A 59 11.45 -0.88 7.91
N ILE A 60 11.48 -0.55 9.20
CA ILE A 60 11.61 0.82 9.72
C ILE A 60 12.81 0.94 10.65
N LYS A 61 13.40 2.14 10.76
CA LYS A 61 14.49 2.40 11.73
C LYS A 61 13.97 2.71 13.13
N GLY A 62 12.75 3.23 13.19
CA GLY A 62 12.10 3.65 14.43
C GLY A 62 10.70 4.17 14.16
N LYS A 63 9.98 4.54 15.23
CA LYS A 63 8.60 5.03 15.14
C LYS A 63 8.49 6.35 14.36
N GLU A 64 9.59 7.07 14.18
CA GLU A 64 9.70 8.27 13.36
C GLU A 64 9.48 8.02 11.85
N ASP A 65 9.62 6.77 11.37
CA ASP A 65 9.33 6.40 9.99
C ASP A 65 7.83 6.16 9.75
N LEU A 66 7.01 6.13 10.81
CA LEU A 66 5.55 6.01 10.68
C LEU A 66 4.94 7.36 10.29
N LEU A 67 4.01 7.31 9.33
CA LEU A 67 3.20 8.46 8.95
C LEU A 67 2.15 8.74 10.03
N GLU A 68 1.56 9.94 10.01
CA GLU A 68 0.59 10.39 11.02
C GLU A 68 -0.64 9.46 11.15
N ASN A 69 -1.04 8.81 10.06
CA ASN A 69 -2.17 7.89 10.00
C ASN A 69 -1.78 6.43 10.27
N GLU A 70 -0.53 6.17 10.67
CA GLU A 70 0.02 4.83 10.86
C GLU A 70 0.29 4.50 12.33
N THR A 71 0.18 3.21 12.62
CA THR A 71 0.50 2.62 13.92
C THR A 71 1.13 1.26 13.70
N THR A 72 1.97 0.82 14.64
CA THR A 72 2.41 -0.58 14.74
C THR A 72 2.17 -1.05 16.16
N ASP A 73 1.84 -2.33 16.32
CA ASP A 73 1.65 -2.95 17.63
C ASP A 73 3.00 -3.31 18.29
N GLU A 74 4.12 -3.09 17.60
CA GLU A 74 5.46 -3.26 18.17
C GLU A 74 5.74 -2.22 19.28
N GLU A 75 5.72 -2.71 20.52
CA GLU A 75 5.90 -1.88 21.72
C GLU A 75 7.36 -1.40 21.86
N GLU A 76 8.32 -2.30 21.61
CA GLU A 76 9.76 -2.05 21.82
C GLU A 76 10.58 -2.21 20.52
N LEU A 77 10.95 -1.08 19.91
CA LEU A 77 11.97 -1.02 18.86
C LEU A 77 13.35 -0.80 19.51
N SER A 78 13.90 -1.86 20.11
CA SER A 78 15.21 -1.82 20.77
C SER A 78 16.34 -2.11 19.79
N GLU A 79 17.36 -1.25 19.72
CA GLU A 79 18.51 -1.40 18.79
C GLU A 79 19.18 -2.78 18.85
N GLU A 80 19.07 -3.51 19.97
CA GLU A 80 19.62 -4.87 20.11
C GLU A 80 18.93 -5.92 19.23
N TYR A 81 17.69 -5.67 18.81
CA TYR A 81 16.88 -6.54 17.95
C TYR A 81 16.77 -6.02 16.51
N ALA A 82 17.43 -4.91 16.18
CA ALA A 82 17.44 -4.38 14.83
C ALA A 82 18.36 -5.20 13.91
N ASP A 83 17.90 -5.53 12.70
CA ASP A 83 18.72 -6.09 11.64
C ASP A 83 19.27 -4.96 10.76
N ASP A 84 20.58 -4.76 10.77
CA ASP A 84 21.26 -3.61 10.14
C ASP A 84 20.63 -2.24 10.47
N GLY A 85 20.10 -2.10 11.69
CA GLY A 85 19.43 -0.88 12.15
C GLY A 85 17.96 -0.75 11.71
N TYR A 86 17.35 -1.81 11.19
CA TYR A 86 15.94 -1.86 10.83
C TYR A 86 15.16 -2.90 11.65
N PHE A 87 13.87 -2.63 11.84
CA PHE A 87 12.88 -3.50 12.45
C PHE A 87 11.85 -3.87 11.40
N GLN A 88 11.65 -5.16 11.18
CA GLN A 88 10.51 -5.65 10.40
C GLN A 88 9.27 -5.57 11.30
N VAL A 89 8.27 -4.81 10.86
CA VAL A 89 7.03 -4.61 11.62
C VAL A 89 5.82 -4.71 10.71
N ASP A 90 4.69 -5.10 11.29
CA ASP A 90 3.39 -4.86 10.67
C ASP A 90 2.95 -3.42 10.93
N VAL A 91 2.75 -2.66 9.86
CA VAL A 91 2.23 -1.29 9.91
C VAL A 91 0.75 -1.31 9.54
N ARG A 92 -0.08 -0.72 10.40
CA ARG A 92 -1.49 -0.42 10.13
C ARG A 92 -1.65 1.05 9.80
N ALA A 93 -2.21 1.36 8.62
CA ALA A 93 -2.60 2.70 8.22
C ALA A 93 -4.13 2.84 8.11
N LEU A 94 -4.69 3.92 8.66
CA LEU A 94 -6.08 4.31 8.39
C LEU A 94 -6.12 5.13 7.10
N LEU A 95 -6.82 4.66 6.08
CA LEU A 95 -7.04 5.37 4.83
C LEU A 95 -8.48 5.87 4.75
N LYS A 96 -8.66 7.05 4.17
CA LYS A 96 -9.96 7.69 3.94
C LYS A 96 -10.16 7.97 2.46
N ALA A 97 -11.35 7.67 1.96
CA ALA A 97 -11.73 7.94 0.58
C ALA A 97 -11.89 9.44 0.37
N ASP A 98 -11.29 9.98 -0.69
CA ASP A 98 -11.30 11.41 -1.02
C ASP A 98 -12.72 11.92 -1.29
N ASN A 99 -13.58 11.06 -1.85
CA ASN A 99 -14.99 11.35 -2.08
C ASN A 99 -15.89 11.07 -0.86
N GLY A 100 -15.33 10.56 0.24
CA GLY A 100 -16.01 10.20 1.48
C GLY A 100 -16.99 9.00 1.37
N LYS A 101 -16.88 8.17 0.33
CA LYS A 101 -17.84 7.08 0.05
C LYS A 101 -17.19 5.76 -0.38
N TYR A 102 -16.22 5.80 -1.28
CA TYR A 102 -15.57 4.62 -1.85
C TYR A 102 -14.21 4.98 -2.42
N PHE A 103 -13.32 4.00 -2.49
CA PHE A 103 -12.03 4.13 -3.15
C PHE A 103 -12.12 3.64 -4.60
N THR A 104 -11.52 4.38 -5.53
CA THR A 104 -11.22 3.84 -6.86
C THR A 104 -9.91 3.05 -6.84
N ASN A 105 -9.64 2.24 -7.87
CA ASN A 105 -8.36 1.57 -8.05
C ASN A 105 -7.20 2.57 -7.99
N LEU A 106 -7.29 3.67 -8.76
CA LEU A 106 -6.23 4.68 -8.81
C LEU A 106 -5.97 5.33 -7.45
N GLU A 107 -7.03 5.72 -6.75
CA GLU A 107 -6.90 6.36 -5.46
C GLU A 107 -6.28 5.42 -4.43
N LEU A 108 -6.81 4.19 -4.31
CA LEU A 108 -6.37 3.26 -3.29
C LEU A 108 -4.91 2.85 -3.48
N ILE A 109 -4.53 2.45 -4.70
CA ILE A 109 -3.14 2.02 -4.94
C ILE A 109 -2.15 3.18 -4.78
N THR A 110 -2.54 4.42 -5.11
CA THR A 110 -1.69 5.60 -4.87
C THR A 110 -1.46 5.79 -3.37
N LYS A 111 -2.52 5.70 -2.55
CA LYS A 111 -2.41 5.84 -1.09
C LYS A 111 -1.57 4.72 -0.49
N VAL A 112 -1.79 3.47 -0.90
CA VAL A 112 -1.01 2.30 -0.46
C VAL A 112 0.46 2.45 -0.85
N HIS A 113 0.77 2.91 -2.07
CA HIS A 113 2.16 3.18 -2.48
C HIS A 113 2.82 4.23 -1.59
N ASN A 114 2.12 5.34 -1.35
CA ASN A 114 2.66 6.41 -0.52
C ASN A 114 2.86 5.98 0.95
N GLN A 115 2.06 5.04 1.47
CA GLN A 115 2.33 4.46 2.79
C GLN A 115 3.68 3.76 2.80
N GLN A 116 4.09 3.10 1.72
CA GLN A 116 5.32 2.31 1.68
C GLN A 116 6.56 3.11 1.22
N ALA A 117 6.39 4.26 0.59
CA ALA A 117 7.47 4.99 -0.10
C ALA A 117 8.62 5.47 0.81
N ASN A 118 8.38 5.67 2.11
CA ASN A 118 9.42 6.06 3.07
C ASN A 118 9.96 4.88 3.91
N LYS A 119 9.45 3.66 3.74
CA LYS A 119 9.93 2.46 4.43
C LYS A 119 10.88 1.66 3.58
N GLU A 120 11.64 0.77 4.20
CA GLU A 120 12.39 -0.28 3.50
C GLU A 120 11.49 -1.51 3.26
N LEU A 121 11.49 -2.01 2.03
CA LEU A 121 10.63 -3.14 1.61
C LEU A 121 11.46 -4.38 1.29
N GLY A 122 12.80 -4.27 1.26
CA GLY A 122 13.66 -5.37 0.87
C GLY A 122 13.41 -5.76 -0.60
N ASP A 123 13.25 -7.05 -0.86
CA ASP A 123 12.86 -7.58 -2.16
C ASP A 123 11.34 -7.65 -2.35
N HIS A 124 10.54 -7.48 -1.29
CA HIS A 124 9.06 -7.54 -1.32
C HIS A 124 8.42 -6.26 -1.88
N VAL A 125 8.67 -5.97 -3.15
CA VAL A 125 8.24 -4.72 -3.83
C VAL A 125 7.14 -4.91 -4.86
N PHE A 126 6.75 -6.14 -5.20
CA PHE A 126 5.72 -6.39 -6.21
C PHE A 126 4.34 -6.46 -5.56
N PHE A 127 3.41 -5.60 -5.95
CA PHE A 127 2.03 -5.66 -5.46
C PHE A 127 1.31 -6.88 -6.04
N GLU A 128 0.77 -7.73 -5.17
CA GLU A 128 0.05 -8.97 -5.54
C GLU A 128 -1.43 -8.95 -5.17
N GLY A 129 -1.93 -7.83 -4.65
CA GLY A 129 -3.33 -7.66 -4.27
C GLY A 129 -3.52 -7.35 -2.79
N MET A 130 -4.78 -7.47 -2.34
CA MET A 130 -5.15 -7.21 -0.95
C MET A 130 -6.13 -8.24 -0.42
N ASP A 131 -5.79 -8.86 0.70
CA ASP A 131 -6.62 -9.85 1.39
C ASP A 131 -7.45 -9.19 2.49
N SER A 132 -8.73 -9.56 2.59
CA SER A 132 -9.60 -9.05 3.65
C SER A 132 -9.35 -9.77 4.98
N ASP A 133 -9.34 -9.03 6.07
CA ASP A 133 -9.32 -9.54 7.44
C ASP A 133 -10.54 -9.03 8.25
N ASN A 134 -10.60 -9.41 9.52
CA ASN A 134 -11.62 -9.01 10.48
C ASN A 134 -11.64 -7.49 10.66
N GLU A 135 -12.84 -6.92 10.66
CA GLU A 135 -13.03 -5.49 10.88
C GLU A 135 -12.56 -5.06 12.27
N ILE A 136 -12.01 -3.85 12.38
CA ILE A 136 -11.64 -3.21 13.64
C ILE A 136 -12.59 -2.03 13.84
N ASP A 137 -13.34 -2.02 14.94
CA ASP A 137 -14.33 -0.98 15.25
C ASP A 137 -15.34 -0.71 14.11
N GLY A 138 -15.67 -1.73 13.33
CA GLY A 138 -16.58 -1.65 12.18
C GLY A 138 -15.93 -1.06 10.91
N ILE A 139 -14.61 -0.87 10.90
CA ILE A 139 -13.82 -0.46 9.74
C ILE A 139 -13.18 -1.72 9.14
N PRO A 140 -13.36 -2.01 7.84
CA PRO A 140 -12.75 -3.17 7.20
C PRO A 140 -11.24 -3.07 7.18
N VAL A 141 -10.60 -4.22 7.29
CA VAL A 141 -9.15 -4.37 7.27
C VAL A 141 -8.73 -5.13 6.03
N PHE A 142 -7.66 -4.66 5.40
CA PHE A 142 -7.05 -5.33 4.26
C PHE A 142 -5.54 -5.47 4.43
N TYR A 143 -4.99 -6.65 4.22
CA TYR A 143 -3.55 -6.88 4.20
C TYR A 143 -3.03 -6.72 2.76
N VAL A 144 -1.96 -5.95 2.58
CA VAL A 144 -1.30 -5.75 1.28
C VAL A 144 -0.33 -6.89 1.03
N ALA A 145 -0.58 -7.68 -0.01
CA ALA A 145 0.31 -8.76 -0.41
C ALA A 145 1.44 -8.22 -1.29
N CYS A 146 2.68 -8.51 -0.92
CA CYS A 146 3.88 -8.13 -1.65
C CYS A 146 4.75 -9.37 -2.00
N GLY A 147 5.02 -9.56 -3.28
CA GLY A 147 5.94 -10.57 -3.80
C GLY A 147 7.38 -10.08 -3.91
N SER A 148 8.32 -11.04 -3.98
CA SER A 148 9.77 -10.84 -4.14
C SER A 148 10.35 -11.35 -5.47
#